data_AF-A0A9E2IFA2-F1
#
_entry.id   AF-A0A9E2IFA2-F1
#
_cell.length_a   1.000
_cell.length_b   1.000
_cell.length_c   1.000
_cell.angle_alpha   90.00
_cell.angle_beta   90.00
_cell.angle_gamma   90.00
#
_symmetry.space_group_name_H-M   'P 1'
#
loop_
_entity.id
_entity.type
_entity.pdbx_description
1 polymer ?
#
loop_
_entity_poly.entity_id
_entity_poly.type
_entity_poly.pdbx_seq_one_letter_code
_entity_poly.pdbx_strand_id
1 'polypeptide(L)'
;MKIVRCFYVDTLYKGVLADDDITVWEENGRKRCFKLQDVTLLAPVVPSKIVSVGLNYSSHAEELGMSIPENPIIFIKPSTAVIGPYDAIIYPKIAQRVDYEAELALVIKKEARNVRARDSGEYIEGYTCFNDVTARDLQKKDVQWTRAKSFDTFAPIGPWIETEVDPGSVQVRAYVNGELKQDSNTREFIFKIPQLVEFISGIMTLLPGDVITTGTPSNVGSMVPGDKVVVEISTSLIRNSSGEPIGFRGVARDVTERKQAEAEQKKAKEAAEAANRAKSEFLANMSHELRTPLNHIMGFTELIVTKCFGEINDVQEEYLNDVIQSSKHLLSLINDILDISKIEEGREEIKLSEVGVRSLMEQSLLMIKEKAVKHGLKLSISTNDLVPVIRADERKLKQVLYNLLSNAVKFTPDGGNLSMMAKLVDPAVLPRHKIGDYHAGGNGHKFVEFTVSDSGIGIKPEDQDRIFNRFEQADGSSNRRYQGAGLGLALSRDLVELHGGKIWVESEGEGKGSTFCFVLP
;
A
#
# COMPACT_ATOMS: atom_id res chain seq x y z
N MET A 1 -31.84 -4.31 -18.49
CA MET A 1 -30.74 -3.58 -19.16
C MET A 1 -30.12 -2.60 -18.16
N LYS A 2 -28.79 -2.39 -18.20
CA LYS A 2 -28.11 -1.46 -17.29
C LYS A 2 -27.72 -0.17 -18.01
N ILE A 3 -28.37 0.95 -17.69
CA ILE A 3 -28.07 2.26 -18.26
C ILE A 3 -26.97 2.94 -17.43
N VAL A 4 -25.87 3.31 -18.07
CA VAL A 4 -24.70 3.93 -17.43
C VAL A 4 -24.44 5.33 -17.96
N ARG A 5 -23.84 6.17 -17.11
CA ARG A 5 -23.10 7.37 -17.50
C ARG A 5 -21.64 7.17 -17.11
N CYS A 6 -20.72 7.43 -18.03
CA CYS A 6 -19.31 7.24 -17.77
C CYS A 6 -18.46 8.31 -18.46
N PHE A 7 -17.24 8.47 -17.97
CA PHE A 7 -16.22 9.36 -18.51
C PHE A 7 -15.09 8.51 -19.11
N TYR A 8 -14.72 8.79 -20.35
CA TYR A 8 -13.58 8.15 -21.02
C TYR A 8 -12.81 9.22 -21.79
N VAL A 9 -11.53 9.41 -21.45
CA VAL A 9 -10.61 10.37 -22.07
C VAL A 9 -11.29 11.75 -22.27
N ASP A 10 -11.67 12.37 -21.15
CA ASP A 10 -12.29 13.70 -21.10
C ASP A 10 -13.64 13.86 -21.80
N THR A 11 -14.27 12.76 -22.20
CA THR A 11 -15.57 12.78 -22.88
C THR A 11 -16.62 12.02 -22.06
N LEU A 12 -17.78 12.66 -21.87
CA LEU A 12 -18.93 12.07 -21.22
C LEU A 12 -19.74 11.21 -22.20
N TYR A 13 -20.07 10.00 -21.78
CA TYR A 13 -20.88 9.07 -22.54
C TYR A 13 -22.07 8.57 -21.72
N LYS A 14 -23.19 8.29 -22.41
CA LYS A 14 -24.34 7.54 -21.86
C LYS A 14 -24.52 6.29 -22.70
N GLY A 15 -24.58 5.14 -22.05
CA GLY A 15 -24.56 3.85 -22.72
C GLY A 15 -25.34 2.77 -22.00
N VAL A 16 -25.26 1.56 -22.53
CA VAL A 16 -25.81 0.35 -21.93
C VAL A 16 -24.67 -0.59 -21.59
N LEU A 17 -24.62 -1.03 -20.34
CA LEU A 17 -23.70 -2.04 -19.85
C LEU A 17 -24.31 -3.44 -20.00
N ALA A 18 -23.57 -4.34 -20.61
CA ALA A 18 -23.85 -5.77 -20.63
C ALA A 18 -22.53 -6.51 -20.33
N ASP A 19 -22.56 -7.41 -19.35
CA ASP A 19 -21.36 -8.02 -18.77
C ASP A 19 -20.36 -6.92 -18.35
N ASP A 20 -19.22 -6.82 -19.02
CA ASP A 20 -18.17 -5.81 -18.78
C ASP A 20 -18.02 -4.80 -19.92
N ASP A 21 -18.95 -4.81 -20.90
CA ASP A 21 -18.91 -3.97 -22.09
C ASP A 21 -19.96 -2.87 -22.05
N ILE A 22 -19.51 -1.63 -22.14
CA ILE A 22 -20.35 -0.43 -22.24
C ILE A 22 -20.49 -0.07 -23.72
N THR A 23 -21.70 -0.27 -24.25
CA THR A 23 -22.05 0.17 -25.59
C THR A 23 -22.61 1.58 -25.56
N VAL A 24 -22.08 2.45 -26.41
CA VAL A 24 -22.52 3.84 -26.58
C VAL A 24 -22.85 4.12 -28.04
N TRP A 25 -23.85 4.96 -28.26
CA TRP A 25 -24.27 5.42 -29.59
C TRP A 25 -24.04 6.94 -29.67
N GLU A 26 -23.19 7.36 -30.60
CA GLU A 26 -22.99 8.78 -30.91
C GLU A 26 -24.14 9.33 -31.78
N GLU A 27 -24.31 10.65 -31.83
CA GLU A 27 -25.35 11.32 -32.63
C GLU A 27 -25.27 11.00 -34.13
N ASN A 28 -24.07 10.68 -34.62
CA ASN A 28 -23.81 10.25 -36.00
C ASN A 28 -24.18 8.76 -36.27
N GLY A 29 -24.74 8.06 -35.28
CA GLY A 29 -25.11 6.64 -35.35
C GLY A 29 -23.94 5.67 -35.16
N ARG A 30 -22.72 6.16 -34.92
CA ARG A 30 -21.53 5.33 -34.68
C ARG A 30 -21.62 4.67 -33.31
N LYS A 31 -21.45 3.35 -33.30
CA LYS A 31 -21.34 2.55 -32.08
C LYS A 31 -19.91 2.58 -31.55
N ARG A 32 -19.73 2.86 -30.26
CA ARG A 32 -18.47 2.64 -29.53
C ARG A 32 -18.70 1.61 -28.42
N CYS A 33 -17.64 0.87 -28.10
CA CYS A 33 -17.62 -0.06 -26.98
C CYS A 33 -16.43 0.29 -26.08
N PHE A 34 -16.67 0.36 -24.78
CA PHE A 34 -15.64 0.56 -23.77
C PHE A 34 -15.71 -0.58 -22.76
N LYS A 35 -14.57 -1.03 -22.24
CA LYS A 35 -14.57 -1.93 -21.08
C LYS A 35 -14.90 -1.15 -19.83
N LEU A 36 -15.68 -1.75 -18.93
CA LEU A 36 -16.09 -1.13 -17.66
C LEU A 36 -14.89 -0.65 -16.83
N GLN A 37 -13.79 -1.40 -16.83
CA GLN A 37 -12.55 -1.06 -16.12
C GLN A 37 -11.78 0.14 -16.72
N ASP A 38 -12.05 0.49 -17.98
CA ASP A 38 -11.33 1.54 -18.70
C ASP A 38 -12.01 2.91 -18.57
N VAL A 39 -13.17 2.98 -17.90
CA VAL A 39 -13.97 4.20 -17.76
C VAL A 39 -14.18 4.57 -16.30
N THR A 40 -14.41 5.86 -16.05
CA THR A 40 -14.90 6.32 -14.75
C THR A 40 -16.42 6.35 -14.77
N LEU A 41 -17.08 5.54 -13.93
CA LEU A 41 -18.54 5.62 -13.76
C LEU A 41 -18.92 6.93 -13.07
N LEU A 42 -20.01 7.53 -13.54
CA LEU A 42 -20.61 8.73 -12.95
C LEU A 42 -21.96 8.36 -12.30
N ALA A 43 -22.56 9.31 -11.58
CA ALA A 43 -23.98 9.19 -11.22
C ALA A 43 -24.80 8.89 -12.50
N PRO A 44 -25.66 7.86 -12.51
CA PRO A 44 -26.28 7.39 -13.75
C PRO A 44 -27.35 8.35 -14.31
N VAL A 45 -27.71 9.37 -13.52
CA VAL A 45 -28.66 10.41 -13.88
C VAL A 45 -28.26 11.75 -13.25
N VAL A 46 -28.70 12.85 -13.87
CA VAL A 46 -28.66 14.21 -13.28
C VAL A 46 -30.10 14.61 -13.00
N PRO A 47 -30.61 14.41 -11.78
CA PRO A 47 -32.00 14.71 -11.47
C PRO A 47 -32.25 16.22 -11.39
N SER A 48 -33.47 16.67 -11.71
CA SER A 48 -33.88 18.03 -11.36
C SER A 48 -34.13 18.16 -9.86
N LYS A 49 -34.67 17.09 -9.26
CA LYS A 49 -34.89 16.94 -7.82
C LYS A 49 -34.83 15.48 -7.39
N ILE A 50 -34.52 15.28 -6.10
CA ILE A 50 -34.63 13.98 -5.43
C ILE A 50 -35.73 14.10 -4.40
N VAL A 51 -36.78 13.28 -4.52
CA VAL A 51 -37.86 13.19 -3.53
C VAL A 51 -37.65 11.94 -2.70
N SER A 52 -37.36 12.11 -1.42
CA SER A 52 -36.99 11.02 -0.52
C SER A 52 -38.10 10.72 0.47
N VAL A 53 -38.28 9.43 0.79
CA VAL A 53 -39.33 8.93 1.68
C VAL A 53 -38.72 8.53 3.02
N GLY A 54 -39.16 9.15 4.11
CA GLY A 54 -38.79 8.76 5.46
C GLY A 54 -39.65 7.62 5.99
N LEU A 55 -39.09 6.79 6.88
CA LEU A 55 -39.82 5.77 7.65
C LEU A 55 -40.67 4.81 6.80
N ASN A 56 -40.08 4.21 5.76
CA ASN A 56 -40.81 3.30 4.88
C ASN A 56 -40.57 1.80 5.15
N TYR A 57 -39.83 1.44 6.19
CA TYR A 57 -39.67 0.06 6.67
C TYR A 57 -40.28 -0.08 8.06
N SER A 58 -41.08 -1.13 8.28
CA SER A 58 -41.68 -1.40 9.60
C SER A 58 -40.61 -1.57 10.68
N SER A 59 -39.55 -2.33 10.38
CA SER A 59 -38.42 -2.55 11.30
C SER A 59 -37.70 -1.27 11.69
N HIS A 60 -37.60 -0.30 10.78
CA HIS A 60 -36.99 1.00 11.08
C HIS A 60 -37.91 1.90 11.93
N ALA A 61 -39.22 1.85 11.70
CA ALA A 61 -40.19 2.54 12.55
C ALA A 61 -40.17 1.99 13.99
N GLU A 62 -40.06 0.66 14.15
CA GLU A 62 -39.91 -0.01 15.45
C GLU A 62 -38.60 0.39 16.15
N GLU A 63 -37.46 0.41 15.44
CA GLU A 63 -36.16 0.84 15.98
C GLU A 63 -36.20 2.25 16.58
N LEU A 64 -36.92 3.16 15.93
CA LEU A 64 -37.07 4.55 16.37
C LEU A 64 -38.20 4.74 17.39
N GLY A 65 -38.95 3.69 17.73
CA GLY A 65 -40.11 3.77 18.61
C GLY A 65 -41.24 4.65 18.06
N MET A 66 -41.33 4.76 16.73
CA MET A 66 -42.32 5.60 16.05
C MET A 66 -43.51 4.77 15.56
N SER A 67 -44.71 5.37 15.60
CA SER A 67 -45.89 4.78 14.97
C SER A 67 -45.73 4.77 13.45
N ILE A 68 -46.22 3.70 12.80
CA ILE A 68 -46.31 3.63 11.34
C ILE A 68 -47.14 4.83 10.85
N PRO A 69 -46.61 5.67 9.95
CA PRO A 69 -47.32 6.84 9.47
C PRO A 69 -48.52 6.45 8.59
N GLU A 70 -49.59 7.27 8.61
CA GLU A 70 -50.77 7.04 7.76
C GLU A 70 -50.51 7.36 6.28
N ASN A 71 -49.59 8.29 6.00
CA ASN A 71 -49.22 8.73 4.66
C ASN A 71 -47.69 8.77 4.52
N PRO A 72 -47.14 8.62 3.29
CA PRO A 72 -45.71 8.75 3.05
C PRO A 72 -45.18 10.11 3.53
N ILE A 73 -44.14 10.11 4.36
CA ILE A 73 -43.44 11.33 4.78
C ILE A 73 -42.36 11.62 3.75
N ILE A 74 -42.53 12.69 2.98
CA ILE A 74 -41.60 13.05 1.90
C ILE A 74 -40.80 14.33 2.23
N PHE A 75 -39.57 14.37 1.73
CA PHE A 75 -38.69 15.54 1.76
C PHE A 75 -37.88 15.61 0.46
N ILE A 76 -37.16 16.71 0.26
CA ILE A 76 -36.35 16.93 -0.95
C ILE A 76 -34.88 17.05 -0.59
N LYS A 77 -34.02 16.37 -1.36
CA LYS A 77 -32.58 16.64 -1.43
C LYS A 77 -32.29 17.42 -2.72
N PRO A 78 -31.43 18.45 -2.69
CA PRO A 78 -31.06 19.18 -3.89
C PRO A 78 -30.23 18.30 -4.81
N SER A 79 -30.33 18.54 -6.12
CA SER A 79 -29.52 17.83 -7.13
C SER A 79 -28.01 18.06 -6.97
N THR A 80 -27.59 19.14 -6.31
CA THR A 80 -26.18 19.43 -6.00
C THR A 80 -25.58 18.46 -4.96
N ALA A 81 -26.39 17.72 -4.21
CA ALA A 81 -25.91 16.69 -3.30
C ALA A 81 -25.42 15.43 -4.03
N VAL A 82 -25.75 15.27 -5.32
CA VAL A 82 -25.49 14.06 -6.09
C VAL A 82 -24.00 13.86 -6.35
N ILE A 83 -23.52 12.65 -6.04
CA ILE A 83 -22.21 12.15 -6.47
C ILE A 83 -22.33 10.73 -7.02
N GLY A 84 -21.37 10.33 -7.86
CA GLY A 84 -21.33 9.04 -8.50
C GLY A 84 -20.67 7.95 -7.66
N PRO A 85 -20.50 6.74 -8.23
CA PRO A 85 -19.73 5.67 -7.62
C PRO A 85 -18.30 6.10 -7.34
N TYR A 86 -17.76 5.71 -6.18
CA TYR A 86 -16.38 5.96 -5.75
C TYR A 86 -16.02 7.44 -5.45
N ASP A 87 -16.92 8.39 -5.70
CA ASP A 87 -16.75 9.76 -5.27
C ASP A 87 -16.79 9.86 -3.73
N ALA A 88 -16.05 10.83 -3.17
CA ALA A 88 -15.95 11.00 -1.74
C ALA A 88 -17.18 11.71 -1.16
N ILE A 89 -17.75 11.14 -0.08
CA ILE A 89 -18.68 11.84 0.79
C ILE A 89 -17.87 12.78 1.69
N ILE A 90 -18.16 14.09 1.62
CA ILE A 90 -17.46 15.11 2.39
C ILE A 90 -18.13 15.30 3.74
N TYR A 91 -17.39 14.99 4.81
CA TYR A 91 -17.86 15.14 6.18
C TYR A 91 -17.93 16.64 6.56
N PRO A 92 -19.11 17.24 6.78
CA PRO A 92 -19.22 18.66 7.04
C PRO A 92 -18.67 19.02 8.43
N LYS A 93 -17.87 20.08 8.53
CA LYS A 93 -17.28 20.52 9.82
C LYS A 93 -18.30 20.82 10.91
N ILE A 94 -19.53 21.19 10.53
CA ILE A 94 -20.62 21.51 11.45
C ILE A 94 -21.33 20.27 11.98
N ALA A 95 -21.24 19.14 11.28
CA ALA A 95 -21.89 17.90 11.67
C ALA A 95 -21.03 17.17 12.71
N GLN A 96 -21.65 16.71 13.78
CA GLN A 96 -20.98 15.89 14.80
C GLN A 96 -21.11 14.41 14.49
N ARG A 97 -22.20 14.02 13.83
CA ARG A 97 -22.48 12.63 13.43
C ARG A 97 -23.11 12.59 12.05
N VAL A 98 -22.46 11.90 11.13
CA VAL A 98 -23.00 11.63 9.80
C VAL A 98 -23.28 10.14 9.67
N ASP A 99 -24.51 9.80 9.29
CA ASP A 99 -25.00 8.45 9.14
C ASP A 99 -25.18 8.07 7.66
N TYR A 100 -25.03 6.79 7.35
CA TYR A 100 -25.42 6.20 6.07
C TYR A 100 -26.84 5.65 6.13
N GLU A 101 -27.57 5.70 5.03
CA GLU A 101 -28.94 5.18 4.91
C GLU A 101 -29.08 4.51 3.54
N ALA A 102 -28.91 3.18 3.47
CA ALA A 102 -29.06 2.45 2.20
C ALA A 102 -30.52 2.45 1.73
N GLU A 103 -30.76 2.84 0.48
CA GLU A 103 -32.09 2.88 -0.11
C GLU A 103 -32.12 2.36 -1.55
N LEU A 104 -33.24 1.75 -1.93
CA LEU A 104 -33.61 1.60 -3.34
C LEU A 104 -34.09 2.95 -3.88
N ALA A 105 -33.54 3.37 -5.00
CA ALA A 105 -34.02 4.54 -5.73
C ALA A 105 -34.60 4.14 -7.08
N LEU A 106 -35.67 4.83 -7.48
CA LEU A 106 -36.26 4.72 -8.82
C LEU A 106 -36.03 6.02 -9.59
N VAL A 107 -35.82 5.89 -10.91
CA VAL A 107 -35.59 7.02 -11.81
C VAL A 107 -36.79 7.19 -12.73
N ILE A 108 -37.29 8.41 -12.85
CA ILE A 108 -38.46 8.75 -13.66
C ILE A 108 -38.07 8.81 -15.14
N LYS A 109 -38.84 8.16 -16.00
CA LYS A 109 -38.61 8.03 -17.44
C LYS A 109 -39.18 9.19 -18.26
N LYS A 110 -40.39 9.60 -17.91
CA LYS A 110 -41.18 10.60 -18.63
C LYS A 110 -41.95 11.45 -17.63
N GLU A 111 -42.41 12.62 -18.06
CA GLU A 111 -43.19 13.53 -17.21
C GLU A 111 -44.37 12.79 -16.55
N ALA A 112 -44.49 12.89 -15.23
CA ALA A 112 -45.52 12.24 -14.44
C ALA A 112 -46.25 13.25 -13.54
N ARG A 113 -47.58 13.29 -13.67
CA ARG A 113 -48.49 14.12 -12.87
C ARG A 113 -49.79 13.35 -12.65
N ASN A 114 -50.26 13.26 -11.41
CA ASN A 114 -51.48 12.52 -11.04
C ASN A 114 -51.52 11.08 -11.60
N VAL A 115 -50.38 10.38 -11.54
CA VAL A 115 -50.25 9.00 -12.02
C VAL A 115 -50.96 8.06 -11.06
N ARG A 116 -51.78 7.13 -11.55
CA ARG A 116 -52.38 6.11 -10.68
C ARG A 116 -51.37 5.04 -10.36
N ALA A 117 -51.44 4.44 -9.17
CA ALA A 117 -50.47 3.43 -8.73
C ALA A 117 -50.27 2.30 -9.76
N ARG A 118 -51.36 1.76 -10.32
CA ARG A 118 -51.31 0.68 -11.33
C ARG A 118 -50.56 1.04 -12.62
N ASP A 119 -50.46 2.33 -12.94
CA ASP A 119 -49.86 2.84 -14.17
C ASP A 119 -48.40 3.28 -13.93
N SER A 120 -47.90 3.20 -12.68
CA SER A 120 -46.59 3.75 -12.28
C SER A 120 -45.43 3.17 -13.08
N GLY A 121 -45.49 1.88 -13.44
CA GLY A 121 -44.43 1.18 -14.18
C GLY A 121 -44.09 1.83 -15.52
N GLU A 122 -45.05 2.47 -16.18
CA GLU A 122 -44.81 3.16 -17.46
C GLU A 122 -43.97 4.43 -17.34
N TYR A 123 -43.88 4.98 -16.12
CA TYR A 123 -43.20 6.23 -15.81
C TYR A 123 -41.83 6.00 -15.15
N ILE A 124 -41.44 4.75 -14.89
CA ILE A 124 -40.17 4.39 -14.26
C ILE A 124 -39.19 3.92 -15.35
N GLU A 125 -38.01 4.53 -15.40
CA GLU A 125 -36.91 4.12 -16.29
C GLU A 125 -36.26 2.85 -15.76
N GLY A 126 -36.06 2.79 -14.45
CA GLY A 126 -35.50 1.65 -13.74
C GLY A 126 -35.11 2.05 -12.32
N TYR A 127 -34.25 1.23 -11.73
CA TYR A 127 -33.85 1.33 -10.33
C TYR A 127 -32.35 1.37 -10.15
N THR A 128 -31.88 2.00 -9.07
CA THR A 128 -30.47 2.15 -8.76
C THR A 128 -30.24 2.15 -7.24
N CYS A 129 -28.99 2.04 -6.81
CA CYS A 129 -28.65 2.15 -5.39
C CYS A 129 -28.55 3.62 -5.00
N PHE A 130 -28.95 3.91 -3.77
CA PHE A 130 -28.86 5.24 -3.20
C PHE A 130 -28.40 5.19 -1.74
N ASN A 131 -27.67 6.20 -1.31
CA ASN A 131 -27.31 6.41 0.08
C ASN A 131 -27.86 7.76 0.56
N ASP A 132 -28.86 7.76 1.43
CA ASP A 132 -29.43 8.99 2.01
C ASP A 132 -28.60 9.49 3.20
N VAL A 133 -27.39 9.95 2.89
CA VAL A 133 -26.44 10.44 3.89
C VAL A 133 -27.06 11.57 4.71
N THR A 134 -26.93 11.46 6.04
CA THR A 134 -27.66 12.31 6.98
C THR A 134 -26.76 12.79 8.12
N ALA A 135 -26.67 14.10 8.32
CA ALA A 135 -26.08 14.69 9.52
C ALA A 135 -27.07 14.57 10.70
N ARG A 136 -26.98 13.46 11.44
CA ARG A 136 -27.98 13.05 12.44
C ARG A 136 -28.17 14.07 13.56
N ASP A 137 -27.09 14.70 14.01
CA ASP A 137 -27.17 15.70 15.06
C ASP A 137 -27.92 16.96 14.62
N LEU A 138 -27.80 17.34 13.35
CA LEU A 138 -28.56 18.45 12.77
C LEU A 138 -30.03 18.06 12.54
N GLN A 139 -30.29 16.82 12.11
CA GLN A 139 -31.65 16.32 11.94
C GLN A 139 -32.43 16.33 13.26
N LYS A 140 -31.78 16.03 14.39
CA LYS A 140 -32.41 16.09 15.72
C LYS A 140 -32.64 17.52 16.21
N LYS A 141 -31.77 18.46 15.81
CA LYS A 141 -31.87 19.88 16.19
C LYS A 141 -32.95 20.61 15.39
N ASP A 142 -33.13 20.22 14.12
CA ASP A 142 -34.03 20.89 13.20
C ASP A 142 -35.39 20.21 13.16
N VAL A 143 -36.47 21.00 13.03
CA VAL A 143 -37.82 20.45 12.77
C VAL A 143 -37.89 19.83 11.36
N GLN A 144 -37.19 20.45 10.40
CA GLN A 144 -37.16 20.04 9.00
C GLN A 144 -35.84 19.33 8.67
N TRP A 145 -35.89 18.26 7.86
CA TRP A 145 -34.71 17.45 7.56
C TRP A 145 -33.82 17.99 6.43
N THR A 146 -34.26 19.04 5.74
CA THR A 146 -33.57 19.57 4.55
C THR A 146 -32.09 19.83 4.83
N ARG A 147 -31.75 20.62 5.86
CA ARG A 147 -30.34 20.96 6.14
C ARG A 147 -29.50 19.71 6.41
N ALA A 148 -29.99 18.78 7.22
CA ALA A 148 -29.26 17.58 7.61
C ALA A 148 -28.98 16.63 6.44
N LYS A 149 -29.82 16.66 5.40
CA LYS A 149 -29.77 15.74 4.26
C LYS A 149 -29.30 16.41 2.96
N SER A 150 -28.96 17.70 2.95
CA SER A 150 -28.75 18.46 1.71
C SER A 150 -27.34 19.02 1.51
N PHE A 151 -26.36 18.60 2.33
CA PHE A 151 -24.97 18.97 2.04
C PHE A 151 -24.55 18.41 0.67
N ASP A 152 -23.67 19.12 -0.02
CA ASP A 152 -23.02 18.58 -1.21
C ASP A 152 -22.42 17.20 -0.86
N THR A 153 -22.47 16.26 -1.81
CA THR A 153 -22.06 14.84 -1.65
C THR A 153 -22.95 13.94 -0.80
N PHE A 154 -24.06 14.43 -0.23
CA PHE A 154 -24.96 13.62 0.61
C PHE A 154 -25.98 12.77 -0.17
N ALA A 155 -25.88 12.72 -1.50
CA ALA A 155 -26.72 11.85 -2.34
C ALA A 155 -25.90 10.95 -3.28
N PRO A 156 -25.04 10.04 -2.78
CA PRO A 156 -24.44 8.99 -3.60
C PRO A 156 -25.51 8.15 -4.31
N ILE A 157 -25.37 7.99 -5.63
CA ILE A 157 -26.32 7.26 -6.47
C ILE A 157 -25.60 6.50 -7.58
N GLY A 158 -25.98 5.24 -7.82
CA GLY A 158 -25.39 4.41 -8.87
C GLY A 158 -25.35 2.92 -8.55
N PRO A 159 -24.49 2.13 -9.23
CA PRO A 159 -23.58 2.53 -10.31
C PRO A 159 -24.23 2.70 -11.69
N TRP A 160 -25.45 2.18 -11.88
CA TRP A 160 -26.24 2.27 -13.11
C TRP A 160 -27.73 2.19 -12.78
N ILE A 161 -28.58 2.48 -13.77
CA ILE A 161 -30.02 2.22 -13.69
C ILE A 161 -30.29 0.84 -14.29
N GLU A 162 -30.79 -0.11 -13.49
CA GLU A 162 -31.26 -1.41 -13.97
C GLU A 162 -32.75 -1.34 -14.30
N THR A 163 -33.09 -1.64 -15.55
CA THR A 163 -34.46 -1.53 -16.08
C THR A 163 -35.32 -2.77 -15.83
N GLU A 164 -34.72 -3.89 -15.42
CA GLU A 164 -35.37 -5.21 -15.32
C GLU A 164 -35.52 -5.73 -13.88
N VAL A 165 -35.43 -4.85 -12.88
CA VAL A 165 -35.67 -5.21 -11.47
C VAL A 165 -37.17 -5.32 -11.19
N ASP A 166 -37.59 -6.40 -10.54
CA ASP A 166 -38.86 -6.43 -9.79
C ASP A 166 -38.63 -5.78 -8.42
N PRO A 167 -39.15 -4.56 -8.18
CA PRO A 167 -38.87 -3.83 -6.95
C PRO A 167 -39.62 -4.38 -5.73
N GLY A 168 -40.56 -5.32 -5.90
CA GLY A 168 -41.37 -5.84 -4.80
C GLY A 168 -40.62 -6.79 -3.87
N SER A 169 -39.45 -7.28 -4.28
CA SER A 169 -38.71 -8.33 -3.57
C SER A 169 -37.20 -8.23 -3.80
N VAL A 170 -36.59 -7.12 -3.40
CA VAL A 170 -35.17 -6.83 -3.60
C VAL A 170 -34.45 -6.77 -2.27
N GLN A 171 -33.28 -7.40 -2.18
CA GLN A 171 -32.44 -7.29 -0.98
C GLN A 171 -31.78 -5.90 -0.95
N VAL A 172 -31.82 -5.24 0.21
CA VAL A 172 -31.17 -3.95 0.45
C VAL A 172 -30.17 -4.11 1.58
N ARG A 173 -28.88 -3.88 1.28
CA ARG A 173 -27.77 -4.04 2.22
C ARG A 173 -26.86 -2.83 2.24
N ALA A 174 -26.29 -2.57 3.42
CA ALA A 174 -25.21 -1.61 3.60
C ALA A 174 -24.03 -2.31 4.27
N TYR A 175 -22.83 -2.07 3.72
CA TYR A 175 -21.58 -2.49 4.32
C TYR A 175 -20.73 -1.27 4.65
N VAL A 176 -20.13 -1.25 5.84
CA VAL A 176 -19.15 -0.23 6.23
C VAL A 176 -17.83 -0.93 6.48
N ASN A 177 -16.79 -0.56 5.73
CA ASN A 177 -15.46 -1.18 5.78
C ASN A 177 -15.50 -2.72 5.59
N GLY A 178 -16.48 -3.21 4.82
CA GLY A 178 -16.70 -4.63 4.55
C GLY A 178 -17.53 -5.37 5.60
N GLU A 179 -17.95 -4.71 6.69
CA GLU A 179 -18.86 -5.28 7.67
C GLU A 179 -20.31 -4.98 7.29
N LEU A 180 -21.17 -6.01 7.27
CA LEU A 180 -22.60 -5.86 7.04
C LEU A 180 -23.25 -5.09 8.20
N LYS A 181 -23.98 -4.03 7.89
CA LYS A 181 -24.66 -3.18 8.88
C LYS A 181 -26.17 -3.12 8.71
N GLN A 182 -26.65 -3.01 7.48
CA GLN A 182 -28.07 -3.08 7.14
C GLN A 182 -28.33 -4.31 6.28
N ASP A 183 -29.40 -5.04 6.55
CA ASP A 183 -29.85 -6.18 5.74
C ASP A 183 -31.37 -6.32 5.86
N SER A 184 -32.08 -6.02 4.77
CA SER A 184 -33.54 -6.13 4.70
C SER A 184 -33.99 -6.37 3.26
N ASN A 185 -35.30 -6.37 3.04
CA ASN A 185 -35.92 -6.61 1.75
C ASN A 185 -37.09 -5.65 1.50
N THR A 186 -37.27 -5.21 0.25
CA THR A 186 -38.35 -4.28 -0.14
C THR A 186 -39.78 -4.86 0.04
N ARG A 187 -39.91 -6.17 0.30
CA ARG A 187 -41.16 -6.78 0.79
C ARG A 187 -41.64 -6.14 2.09
N GLU A 188 -40.74 -5.62 2.91
CA GLU A 188 -41.03 -4.94 4.18
C GLU A 188 -41.49 -3.48 4.02
N PHE A 189 -41.51 -2.94 2.80
CA PHE A 189 -42.00 -1.57 2.60
C PHE A 189 -43.41 -1.39 3.14
N ILE A 190 -43.60 -0.31 3.93
CA ILE A 190 -44.91 0.15 4.40
C ILE A 190 -45.72 0.67 3.21
N PHE A 191 -45.13 1.57 2.41
CA PHE A 191 -45.70 2.08 1.18
C PHE A 191 -44.92 1.53 -0.03
N LYS A 192 -45.63 0.82 -0.90
CA LYS A 192 -45.05 0.20 -2.11
C LYS A 192 -44.78 1.27 -3.17
N ILE A 193 -43.83 0.97 -4.07
CA ILE A 193 -43.42 1.91 -5.14
C ILE A 193 -44.60 2.48 -5.94
N PRO A 194 -45.59 1.69 -6.39
CA PRO A 194 -46.78 2.23 -7.04
C PRO A 194 -47.50 3.32 -6.24
N GLN A 195 -47.63 3.13 -4.92
CA GLN A 195 -48.28 4.08 -4.01
C GLN A 195 -47.43 5.35 -3.84
N LEU A 196 -46.10 5.20 -3.76
CA LEU A 196 -45.18 6.34 -3.66
C LEU A 196 -45.25 7.23 -4.91
N VAL A 197 -45.23 6.63 -6.10
CA VAL A 197 -45.35 7.38 -7.37
C VAL A 197 -46.70 8.08 -7.47
N GLU A 198 -47.78 7.40 -7.11
CA GLU A 198 -49.12 8.00 -7.10
C GLU A 198 -49.20 9.19 -6.14
N PHE A 199 -48.76 9.00 -4.90
CA PHE A 199 -48.77 10.04 -3.88
C PHE A 199 -47.93 11.26 -4.30
N ILE A 200 -46.68 11.04 -4.69
CA ILE A 200 -45.75 12.14 -5.02
C ILE A 200 -46.20 12.87 -6.29
N SER A 201 -46.61 12.13 -7.33
CA SER A 201 -47.05 12.75 -8.59
C SER A 201 -48.38 13.50 -8.45
N GLY A 202 -49.20 13.16 -7.45
CA GLY A 202 -50.39 13.94 -7.06
C GLY A 202 -50.06 15.31 -6.46
N ILE A 203 -48.89 15.44 -5.82
CA ILE A 203 -48.43 16.67 -5.17
C ILE A 203 -47.66 17.54 -6.15
N MET A 204 -46.67 16.97 -6.85
CA MET A 204 -45.77 17.70 -7.77
C MET A 204 -45.56 16.97 -9.09
N THR A 205 -45.25 17.70 -10.16
CA THR A 205 -44.83 17.07 -11.44
C THR A 205 -43.44 16.48 -11.27
N LEU A 206 -43.26 15.23 -11.69
CA LEU A 206 -41.98 14.54 -11.78
C LEU A 206 -41.48 14.62 -13.23
N LEU A 207 -40.22 15.00 -13.41
CA LEU A 207 -39.58 15.16 -14.72
C LEU A 207 -38.73 13.94 -15.08
N PRO A 208 -38.46 13.70 -16.37
CA PRO A 208 -37.48 12.69 -16.78
C PRO A 208 -36.15 12.89 -16.05
N GLY A 209 -35.66 11.82 -15.44
CA GLY A 209 -34.43 11.80 -14.64
C GLY A 209 -34.60 12.14 -13.17
N ASP A 210 -35.77 12.60 -12.72
CA ASP A 210 -36.02 12.77 -11.28
C ASP A 210 -35.91 11.45 -10.54
N VAL A 211 -35.47 11.53 -9.28
CA VAL A 211 -35.22 10.36 -8.44
C VAL A 211 -36.22 10.35 -7.30
N ILE A 212 -36.82 9.19 -7.04
CA ILE A 212 -37.54 8.92 -5.79
C ILE A 212 -36.76 7.88 -4.99
N THR A 213 -36.42 8.21 -3.74
CA THR A 213 -35.75 7.29 -2.81
C THR A 213 -36.79 6.73 -1.84
N THR A 214 -36.71 5.44 -1.56
CA THR A 214 -37.84 4.67 -1.03
C THR A 214 -37.75 4.36 0.47
N GLY A 215 -36.84 5.01 1.17
CA GLY A 215 -36.59 4.82 2.60
C GLY A 215 -35.54 3.75 2.88
N THR A 216 -35.04 3.76 4.12
CA THR A 216 -33.96 2.90 4.58
C THR A 216 -34.45 1.89 5.63
N PRO A 217 -33.90 0.66 5.66
CA PRO A 217 -34.20 -0.31 6.69
C PRO A 217 -33.54 0.04 8.03
N SER A 218 -33.84 -0.76 9.06
CA SER A 218 -33.25 -0.62 10.39
C SER A 218 -31.71 -0.76 10.40
N ASN A 219 -31.08 -0.44 11.53
CA ASN A 219 -29.64 -0.43 11.77
C ASN A 219 -28.88 0.67 11.01
N VAL A 220 -29.47 1.86 11.00
CA VAL A 220 -28.82 3.08 10.52
C VAL A 220 -27.67 3.45 11.47
N GLY A 221 -26.48 3.63 10.92
CA GLY A 221 -25.24 3.78 11.71
C GLY A 221 -24.42 4.99 11.30
N SER A 222 -23.52 5.40 12.21
CA SER A 222 -22.56 6.48 11.96
C SER A 222 -21.43 5.97 11.05
N MET A 223 -20.92 6.88 10.22
CA MET A 223 -19.65 6.72 9.52
C MET A 223 -18.69 7.86 9.91
N VAL A 224 -17.40 7.66 9.72
CA VAL A 224 -16.34 8.65 9.99
C VAL A 224 -15.43 8.83 8.78
N PRO A 225 -14.67 9.95 8.69
CA PRO A 225 -13.70 10.14 7.62
C PRO A 225 -12.73 8.96 7.51
N GLY A 226 -12.60 8.41 6.30
CA GLY A 226 -11.80 7.21 6.02
C GLY A 226 -12.62 5.93 5.83
N ASP A 227 -13.87 5.91 6.28
CA ASP A 227 -14.77 4.78 6.06
C ASP A 227 -15.16 4.62 4.59
N LYS A 228 -15.36 3.37 4.18
CA LYS A 228 -15.96 3.01 2.89
C LYS A 228 -17.35 2.44 3.11
N VAL A 229 -18.36 3.11 2.58
CA VAL A 229 -19.75 2.63 2.60
C VAL A 229 -20.10 2.05 1.25
N VAL A 230 -20.58 0.81 1.23
CA VAL A 230 -21.07 0.11 0.04
C VAL A 230 -22.54 -0.19 0.25
N VAL A 231 -23.38 0.34 -0.63
CA VAL A 231 -24.80 -0.02 -0.72
C VAL A 231 -24.93 -1.10 -1.79
N GLU A 232 -25.50 -2.24 -1.42
CA GLU A 232 -25.77 -3.36 -2.31
C GLU A 232 -27.27 -3.56 -2.44
N ILE A 233 -27.73 -3.55 -3.68
CA ILE A 233 -29.10 -3.92 -4.04
C ILE A 233 -29.01 -5.10 -4.98
N SER A 234 -29.40 -6.28 -4.50
CA SER A 234 -29.29 -7.52 -5.27
C SER A 234 -30.65 -8.15 -5.55
N THR A 235 -30.80 -8.61 -6.79
CA THR A 235 -31.89 -9.46 -7.24
C THR A 235 -31.29 -10.75 -7.80
N SER A 236 -32.03 -11.85 -7.76
CA SER A 236 -31.69 -13.04 -8.54
C SER A 236 -32.97 -13.74 -8.96
N LEU A 237 -33.47 -13.36 -10.13
CA LEU A 237 -34.71 -13.89 -10.70
C LEU A 237 -34.48 -15.29 -11.29
N ILE A 238 -35.14 -16.30 -10.74
CA ILE A 238 -35.22 -17.64 -11.34
C ILE A 238 -36.38 -17.61 -12.34
N ARG A 239 -36.10 -18.03 -13.59
CA ARG A 239 -37.11 -18.21 -14.63
C ARG A 239 -37.32 -19.70 -14.91
N ASN A 240 -38.54 -20.10 -15.26
CA ASN A 240 -38.80 -21.44 -15.78
C ASN A 240 -38.27 -21.58 -17.21
N SER A 241 -38.40 -22.77 -17.78
CA SER A 241 -38.00 -23.07 -19.17
C SER A 241 -38.78 -22.28 -20.23
N SER A 242 -39.90 -21.65 -19.89
CA SER A 242 -40.66 -20.72 -20.76
C SER A 242 -40.26 -19.24 -20.56
N GLY A 243 -39.31 -18.94 -19.67
CA GLY A 243 -38.84 -17.58 -19.39
C GLY A 243 -39.67 -16.81 -18.36
N GLU A 244 -40.70 -17.42 -17.78
CA GLU A 244 -41.54 -16.80 -16.76
C GLU A 244 -40.85 -16.85 -15.38
N PRO A 245 -40.93 -15.77 -14.59
CA PRO A 245 -40.32 -15.72 -13.27
C PRO A 245 -41.01 -16.67 -12.28
N ILE A 246 -40.26 -17.60 -11.68
CA ILE A 246 -40.77 -18.64 -10.77
C ILE A 246 -40.17 -18.61 -9.35
N GLY A 247 -39.17 -17.77 -9.07
CA GLY A 247 -38.61 -17.68 -7.73
C GLY A 247 -37.33 -16.84 -7.65
N PHE A 248 -36.66 -16.86 -6.49
CA PHE A 248 -35.38 -16.17 -6.28
C PHE A 248 -34.32 -17.13 -5.70
N ARG A 249 -33.06 -17.05 -6.17
CA ARG A 249 -31.93 -17.88 -5.67
C ARG A 249 -30.92 -17.04 -4.93
N GLY A 250 -30.72 -17.30 -3.64
CA GLY A 250 -29.56 -16.83 -2.89
C GLY A 250 -28.58 -17.97 -2.65
N VAL A 251 -27.26 -17.71 -2.75
CA VAL A 251 -26.23 -18.63 -2.25
C VAL A 251 -25.62 -17.99 -1.02
N ALA A 252 -25.92 -18.53 0.16
CA ALA A 252 -25.19 -18.22 1.38
C ALA A 252 -24.07 -19.25 1.53
N ARG A 253 -22.83 -18.78 1.62
CA ARG A 253 -21.68 -19.59 2.02
C ARG A 253 -21.26 -19.09 3.40
N ASP A 254 -21.23 -19.99 4.38
CA ASP A 254 -20.66 -19.66 5.68
C ASP A 254 -19.18 -19.33 5.48
N VAL A 255 -18.83 -18.08 5.75
CA VAL A 255 -17.45 -17.57 5.67
C VAL A 255 -16.99 -17.07 7.03
N THR A 256 -17.67 -17.44 8.11
CA THR A 256 -17.40 -16.93 9.46
C THR A 256 -15.96 -17.22 9.88
N GLU A 257 -15.51 -18.46 9.76
CA GLU A 257 -14.12 -18.84 10.08
C GLU A 257 -13.11 -18.11 9.18
N ARG A 258 -13.41 -17.99 7.88
CA ARG A 258 -12.53 -17.29 6.93
C ARG A 258 -12.41 -15.80 7.28
N LYS A 259 -13.52 -15.17 7.66
CA LYS A 259 -13.56 -13.75 8.03
C LYS A 259 -12.92 -13.48 9.39
N GLN A 260 -13.06 -14.39 10.35
CA GLN A 260 -12.34 -14.33 11.63
C GLN A 260 -10.83 -14.48 11.42
N ALA A 261 -10.40 -15.46 10.61
CA ALA A 261 -9.00 -15.62 10.27
C ALA A 261 -8.44 -14.40 9.51
N GLU A 262 -9.18 -13.85 8.54
CA GLU A 262 -8.82 -12.61 7.84
C GLU A 262 -8.70 -11.42 8.81
N ALA A 263 -9.62 -11.29 9.77
CA ALA A 263 -9.62 -10.20 10.75
C ALA A 263 -8.48 -10.33 11.78
N GLU A 264 -8.22 -11.54 12.27
CA GLU A 264 -7.08 -11.84 13.13
C GLU A 264 -5.76 -11.61 12.41
N GLN A 265 -5.65 -12.06 11.16
CA GLN A 265 -4.48 -11.81 10.32
C GLN A 265 -4.28 -10.32 10.07
N LYS A 266 -5.36 -9.57 9.80
CA LYS A 266 -5.30 -8.12 9.61
C LYS A 266 -4.84 -7.41 10.89
N LYS A 267 -5.40 -7.76 12.05
CA LYS A 267 -4.96 -7.20 13.34
C LYS A 267 -3.51 -7.52 13.67
N ALA A 268 -3.09 -8.76 13.44
CA ALA A 268 -1.71 -9.18 13.65
C ALA A 268 -0.75 -8.43 12.72
N LYS A 269 -1.13 -8.23 11.46
CA LYS A 269 -0.37 -7.43 10.48
C LYS A 269 -0.27 -5.97 10.90
N GLU A 270 -1.38 -5.34 11.28
CA GLU A 270 -1.40 -3.94 11.73
C GLU A 270 -0.54 -3.73 12.99
N ALA A 271 -0.60 -4.67 13.96
CA ALA A 271 0.24 -4.63 15.15
C ALA A 271 1.73 -4.81 14.82
N ALA A 272 2.06 -5.73 13.92
CA ALA A 272 3.43 -5.95 13.45
C ALA A 272 3.99 -4.71 12.72
N GLU A 273 3.19 -4.09 11.84
CA GLU A 273 3.56 -2.87 11.14
C GLU A 273 3.73 -1.68 12.08
N ALA A 274 2.85 -1.52 13.07
CA ALA A 274 2.97 -0.48 14.09
C ALA A 274 4.24 -0.67 14.94
N ALA A 275 4.54 -1.91 15.34
CA ALA A 275 5.76 -2.22 16.07
C ALA A 275 7.02 -1.95 15.23
N ASN A 276 7.00 -2.27 13.94
CA ASN A 276 8.14 -2.01 13.05
C ASN A 276 8.36 -0.50 12.86
N ARG A 277 7.30 0.28 12.64
CA ARG A 277 7.39 1.75 12.56
C ARG A 277 7.95 2.36 13.84
N ALA A 278 7.46 1.93 15.00
CA ALA A 278 7.94 2.41 16.30
C ALA A 278 9.43 2.06 16.53
N LYS A 279 9.86 0.85 16.15
CA LYS A 279 11.27 0.43 16.20
C LYS A 279 12.16 1.36 15.39
N SER A 280 11.75 1.72 14.18
CA SER A 280 12.58 2.53 13.28
C SER A 280 12.60 4.00 13.65
N GLU A 281 11.48 4.57 14.10
CA GLU A 281 11.46 5.91 14.69
C GLU A 281 12.36 6.00 15.92
N PHE A 282 12.31 4.98 16.78
CA PHE A 282 13.21 4.89 17.93
C PHE A 282 14.69 4.84 17.51
N LEU A 283 15.05 3.99 16.54
CA LEU A 283 16.43 3.89 16.07
C LEU A 283 16.93 5.19 15.42
N ALA A 284 16.09 5.85 14.60
CA ALA A 284 16.42 7.11 13.96
C ALA A 284 16.67 8.23 14.98
N ASN A 285 15.77 8.38 15.96
CA ASN A 285 15.90 9.38 17.03
C ASN A 285 17.14 9.10 17.89
N MET A 286 17.34 7.85 18.31
CA MET A 286 18.51 7.45 19.10
C MET A 286 19.82 7.72 18.36
N SER A 287 19.89 7.52 17.05
CA SER A 287 21.09 7.84 16.28
C SER A 287 21.42 9.32 16.31
N HIS A 288 20.43 10.20 16.17
CA HIS A 288 20.64 11.65 16.23
C HIS A 288 21.15 12.08 17.61
N GLU A 289 20.53 11.56 18.67
CA GLU A 289 20.90 11.83 20.07
C GLU A 289 22.28 11.29 20.43
N LEU A 290 22.74 10.19 19.82
CA LEU A 290 24.08 9.65 20.03
C LEU A 290 25.15 10.35 19.18
N ARG A 291 24.81 10.77 17.95
CA ARG A 291 25.75 11.43 17.03
C ARG A 291 26.20 12.79 17.56
N THR A 292 25.30 13.56 18.15
CA THR A 292 25.59 14.92 18.63
C THR A 292 26.68 14.97 19.71
N PRO A 293 26.56 14.27 20.87
CA PRO A 293 27.61 14.27 21.89
C PRO A 293 28.91 13.65 21.38
N LEU A 294 28.82 12.63 20.52
CA LEU A 294 29.99 11.97 19.97
C LEU A 294 30.77 12.87 19.00
N ASN A 295 30.08 13.67 18.18
CA ASN A 295 30.71 14.67 17.33
C ASN A 295 31.42 15.76 18.16
N HIS A 296 30.87 16.14 19.32
CA HIS A 296 31.56 17.06 20.23
C HIS A 296 32.83 16.42 20.82
N ILE A 297 32.74 15.19 21.33
CA ILE A 297 33.90 14.45 21.86
C ILE A 297 34.99 14.36 20.79
N MET A 298 34.63 13.91 19.58
CA MET A 298 35.56 13.78 18.46
C MET A 298 36.16 15.14 18.07
N GLY A 299 35.34 16.17 17.92
CA GLY A 299 35.79 17.51 17.50
C GLY A 299 36.73 18.16 18.50
N PHE A 300 36.41 18.13 19.80
CA PHE A 300 37.31 18.67 20.83
C PHE A 300 38.60 17.85 20.96
N THR A 301 38.51 16.53 20.84
CA THR A 301 39.70 15.66 20.87
C THR A 301 40.61 15.93 19.67
N GLU A 302 40.04 16.07 18.47
CA GLU A 302 40.79 16.43 17.25
C GLU A 302 41.48 17.79 17.40
N LEU A 303 40.81 18.81 17.97
CA LEU A 303 41.41 20.13 18.23
C LEU A 303 42.62 20.09 19.18
N ILE A 304 42.59 19.18 20.16
CA ILE A 304 43.69 18.98 21.11
C ILE A 304 44.85 18.26 20.40
N VAL A 305 44.57 17.22 19.62
CA VAL A 305 45.58 16.48 18.85
C VAL A 305 46.24 17.37 17.80
N THR A 306 45.51 18.30 17.17
CA THR A 306 46.08 19.29 16.24
C THR A 306 46.83 20.41 16.93
N LYS A 307 47.02 20.35 18.26
CA LYS A 307 47.78 21.30 19.08
C LYS A 307 47.28 22.76 18.97
N CYS A 308 46.00 22.96 18.66
CA CYS A 308 45.42 24.31 18.52
C CYS A 308 45.36 25.08 19.85
N PHE A 309 45.40 24.37 20.99
CA PHE A 309 45.28 24.94 22.34
C PHE A 309 46.48 24.64 23.25
N GLY A 310 47.65 24.33 22.65
CA GLY A 310 48.89 24.07 23.38
C GLY A 310 49.58 22.77 22.96
N GLU A 311 50.80 22.57 23.46
CA GLU A 311 51.55 21.33 23.27
C GLU A 311 50.98 20.21 24.14
N ILE A 312 51.01 18.98 23.61
CA ILE A 312 50.68 17.74 24.31
C ILE A 312 51.89 16.81 24.26
N ASN A 313 52.04 15.95 25.27
CA ASN A 313 53.08 14.93 25.28
C ASN A 313 52.67 13.68 24.49
N ASP A 314 53.64 12.83 24.14
CA ASP A 314 53.44 11.64 23.30
C ASP A 314 52.37 10.68 23.86
N VAL A 315 52.32 10.53 25.18
CA VAL A 315 51.35 9.66 25.87
C VAL A 315 49.92 10.24 25.77
N GLN A 316 49.77 11.56 25.92
CA GLN A 316 48.49 12.24 25.73
C GLN A 316 48.02 12.11 24.29
N GLU A 317 48.91 12.28 23.32
CA GLU A 317 48.61 12.14 21.91
C GLU A 317 48.13 10.72 21.58
N GLU A 318 48.77 9.68 22.12
CA GLU A 318 48.35 8.29 21.96
C GLU A 318 46.91 8.05 22.49
N TYR A 319 46.63 8.44 23.74
CA TYR A 319 45.29 8.25 24.32
C TYR A 319 44.20 9.06 23.60
N LEU A 320 44.49 10.29 23.16
CA LEU A 320 43.53 11.10 22.43
C LEU A 320 43.24 10.51 21.04
N ASN A 321 44.25 9.95 20.37
CA ASN A 321 44.06 9.20 19.13
C ASN A 321 43.20 7.94 19.36
N ASP A 322 43.37 7.23 20.46
CA ASP A 322 42.51 6.09 20.83
C ASP A 322 41.05 6.51 21.07
N VAL A 323 40.82 7.66 21.69
CA VAL A 323 39.48 8.24 21.89
C VAL A 323 38.84 8.58 20.53
N ILE A 324 39.59 9.19 19.62
CA ILE A 324 39.12 9.51 18.26
C ILE A 324 38.79 8.22 17.50
N GLN A 325 39.65 7.22 17.53
CA GLN A 325 39.41 5.94 16.85
C GLN A 325 38.18 5.22 17.41
N SER A 326 38.04 5.19 18.74
CA SER A 326 36.89 4.59 19.41
C SER A 326 35.58 5.32 19.07
N SER A 327 35.62 6.65 19.03
CA SER A 327 34.47 7.47 18.64
C SER A 327 34.07 7.23 17.19
N LYS A 328 35.03 7.23 16.26
CA LYS A 328 34.80 6.90 14.84
C LYS A 328 34.21 5.51 14.66
N HIS A 329 34.69 4.54 15.43
CA HIS A 329 34.14 3.18 15.41
C HIS A 329 32.68 3.13 15.89
N LEU A 330 32.36 3.78 17.02
CA LEU A 330 30.99 3.83 17.54
C LEU A 330 30.03 4.51 16.55
N LEU A 331 30.47 5.60 15.92
CA LEU A 331 29.67 6.27 14.90
C LEU A 331 29.37 5.35 13.70
N SER A 332 30.37 4.58 13.26
CA SER A 332 30.20 3.58 12.21
C SER A 332 29.15 2.54 12.59
N LEU A 333 29.22 1.99 13.80
CA LEU A 333 28.24 1.00 14.28
C LEU A 333 26.81 1.55 14.33
N ILE A 334 26.64 2.79 14.79
CA ILE A 334 25.33 3.44 14.82
C ILE A 334 24.79 3.62 13.39
N ASN A 335 25.64 4.05 12.46
CA ASN A 335 25.24 4.21 11.06
C ASN A 335 24.92 2.86 10.41
N ASP A 336 25.70 1.80 10.68
CA ASP A 336 25.45 0.46 10.16
C ASP A 336 24.09 -0.09 10.65
N ILE A 337 23.75 0.11 11.93
CA ILE A 337 22.43 -0.27 12.48
C ILE A 337 21.31 0.49 11.78
N LEU A 338 21.48 1.80 11.55
CA LEU A 338 20.48 2.59 10.84
C LEU A 338 20.31 2.17 9.40
N ASP A 339 21.41 1.93 8.68
CA ASP A 339 21.37 1.51 7.28
C ASP A 339 20.66 0.16 7.17
N ILE A 340 20.98 -0.80 8.04
CA ILE A 340 20.26 -2.08 8.14
C ILE A 340 18.76 -1.84 8.37
N SER A 341 18.40 -0.98 9.32
CA SER A 341 16.99 -0.68 9.63
C SER A 341 16.25 -0.09 8.43
N LYS A 342 16.87 0.80 7.65
CA LYS A 342 16.24 1.38 6.45
C LYS A 342 16.04 0.36 5.35
N ILE A 343 17.00 -0.55 5.17
CA ILE A 343 16.93 -1.62 4.18
C ILE A 343 15.78 -2.58 4.53
N GLU A 344 15.64 -2.98 5.80
CA GLU A 344 14.53 -3.84 6.25
C GLU A 344 13.14 -3.25 5.96
N GLU A 345 13.01 -1.92 6.07
CA GLU A 345 11.76 -1.22 5.81
C GLU A 345 11.50 -0.94 4.33
N GLY A 346 12.42 -1.30 3.43
CA GLY A 346 12.34 -0.94 2.02
C GLY A 346 12.42 0.57 1.77
N ARG A 347 12.96 1.35 2.72
CA ARG A 347 13.13 2.81 2.60
C ARG A 347 14.46 3.23 1.99
N GLU A 348 15.37 2.28 1.79
CA GLU A 348 16.66 2.54 1.16
C GLU A 348 16.56 2.38 -0.35
N GLU A 349 16.71 3.48 -1.09
CA GLU A 349 16.72 3.48 -2.56
C GLU A 349 18.16 3.45 -3.09
N ILE A 350 18.44 2.58 -4.05
CA ILE A 350 19.72 2.56 -4.78
C ILE A 350 19.75 3.68 -5.80
N LYS A 351 20.80 4.50 -5.75
CA LYS A 351 21.04 5.55 -6.75
C LYS A 351 21.99 5.03 -7.83
N LEU A 352 21.41 4.43 -8.86
CA LEU A 352 22.17 3.87 -9.98
C LEU A 352 22.89 4.98 -10.79
N SER A 353 24.21 4.89 -10.86
CA SER A 353 25.08 5.69 -11.72
C SER A 353 25.98 4.80 -12.57
N GLU A 354 26.60 5.39 -13.60
CA GLU A 354 27.65 4.73 -14.35
C GLU A 354 28.93 4.64 -13.50
N VAL A 355 29.35 3.41 -13.17
CA VAL A 355 30.49 3.13 -12.29
C VAL A 355 31.56 2.37 -13.06
N GLY A 356 32.74 2.98 -13.20
CA GLY A 356 33.92 2.31 -13.73
C GLY A 356 34.51 1.33 -12.72
N VAL A 357 34.37 0.02 -12.96
CA VAL A 357 34.79 -1.04 -12.02
C VAL A 357 36.27 -0.94 -11.63
N ARG A 358 37.17 -0.72 -12.60
CA ARG A 358 38.60 -0.53 -12.31
C ARG A 358 38.86 0.64 -11.36
N SER A 359 38.24 1.79 -11.63
CA SER A 359 38.41 2.99 -10.80
C SER A 359 37.85 2.79 -9.38
N LEU A 360 36.68 2.16 -9.27
CA LEU A 360 36.07 1.79 -8.00
C LEU A 360 37.00 0.92 -7.15
N MET A 361 37.60 -0.11 -7.76
CA MET A 361 38.53 -1.02 -7.09
C MET A 361 39.81 -0.29 -6.66
N GLU A 362 40.44 0.50 -7.55
CA GLU A 362 41.64 1.27 -7.23
C GLU A 362 41.42 2.25 -6.07
N GLN A 363 40.29 2.97 -6.09
CA GLN A 363 39.90 3.87 -4.99
C GLN A 363 39.63 3.12 -3.70
N SER A 364 39.03 1.93 -3.77
CA SER A 364 38.75 1.12 -2.58
C SER A 364 40.02 0.57 -1.93
N LEU A 365 41.01 0.18 -2.73
CA LEU A 365 42.31 -0.28 -2.24
C LEU A 365 43.12 0.86 -1.58
N LEU A 366 43.02 2.09 -2.11
CA LEU A 366 43.64 3.27 -1.52
C LEU A 366 43.19 3.50 -0.07
N MET A 367 41.90 3.24 0.23
CA MET A 367 41.34 3.42 1.58
C MET A 367 41.98 2.51 2.65
N ILE A 368 42.55 1.37 2.25
CA ILE A 368 43.16 0.40 3.18
C ILE A 368 44.69 0.36 3.09
N LYS A 369 45.28 1.08 2.13
CA LYS A 369 46.71 0.98 1.80
C LYS A 369 47.62 1.27 3.00
N GLU A 370 47.32 2.31 3.76
CA GLU A 370 48.14 2.67 4.93
C GLU A 370 48.13 1.56 6.00
N LYS A 371 46.96 0.99 6.29
CA LYS A 371 46.81 -0.12 7.24
C LYS A 371 47.52 -1.38 6.75
N ALA A 372 47.38 -1.69 5.46
CA ALA A 372 48.03 -2.84 4.84
C ALA A 372 49.56 -2.73 4.85
N VAL A 373 50.11 -1.54 4.60
CA VAL A 373 51.56 -1.29 4.67
C VAL A 373 52.09 -1.45 6.10
N LYS A 374 51.34 -1.00 7.12
CA LYS A 374 51.71 -1.20 8.54
C LYS A 374 51.81 -2.69 8.89
N HIS A 375 51.02 -3.55 8.26
CA HIS A 375 51.08 -5.01 8.42
C HIS A 375 51.97 -5.71 7.36
N GLY A 376 52.68 -4.95 6.52
CA GLY A 376 53.55 -5.51 5.49
C GLY A 376 52.83 -6.41 4.46
N LEU A 377 51.53 -6.21 4.25
CA LEU A 377 50.73 -7.06 3.36
C LEU A 377 51.06 -6.81 1.89
N LYS A 378 51.12 -7.88 1.10
CA LYS A 378 51.27 -7.81 -0.35
C LYS A 378 49.91 -7.60 -0.99
N LEU A 379 49.71 -6.43 -1.60
CA LEU A 379 48.48 -6.05 -2.29
C LEU A 379 48.59 -6.33 -3.79
N SER A 380 47.61 -7.04 -4.35
CA SER A 380 47.51 -7.24 -5.81
C SER A 380 46.09 -6.93 -6.31
N ILE A 381 45.99 -6.23 -7.43
CA ILE A 381 44.74 -5.99 -8.13
C ILE A 381 44.81 -6.60 -9.53
N SER A 382 43.80 -7.35 -9.92
CA SER A 382 43.69 -7.93 -11.26
C SER A 382 42.30 -7.72 -11.82
N THR A 383 42.21 -7.16 -13.02
CA THR A 383 40.96 -7.13 -13.79
C THR A 383 41.23 -7.87 -15.09
N ASN A 384 40.46 -8.93 -15.38
CA ASN A 384 40.54 -9.57 -16.69
C ASN A 384 39.79 -8.73 -17.72
N ASP A 385 40.28 -8.75 -18.96
CA ASP A 385 39.84 -7.91 -20.07
C ASP A 385 38.30 -7.92 -20.24
N LEU A 386 37.71 -6.72 -20.29
CA LEU A 386 36.28 -6.40 -20.51
C LEU A 386 35.33 -6.35 -19.29
N VAL A 387 35.71 -5.69 -18.19
CA VAL A 387 34.70 -5.16 -17.25
C VAL A 387 34.49 -3.65 -17.48
N PRO A 388 33.58 -3.24 -18.40
CA PRO A 388 33.26 -1.83 -18.58
C PRO A 388 32.36 -1.32 -17.46
N VAL A 389 31.99 -0.05 -17.58
CA VAL A 389 31.07 0.68 -16.69
C VAL A 389 29.82 -0.15 -16.39
N ILE A 390 29.52 -0.35 -15.10
CA ILE A 390 28.28 -0.99 -14.61
C ILE A 390 27.30 0.09 -14.15
N ARG A 391 26.00 -0.22 -14.13
CA ARG A 391 25.00 0.64 -13.50
C ARG A 391 24.78 0.19 -12.06
N ALA A 392 25.34 0.93 -11.11
CA ALA A 392 25.27 0.61 -9.69
C ALA A 392 25.34 1.86 -8.82
N ASP A 393 25.05 1.76 -7.53
CA ASP A 393 25.31 2.84 -6.58
C ASP A 393 26.77 2.80 -6.13
N GLU A 394 27.58 3.72 -6.65
CA GLU A 394 29.01 3.79 -6.40
C GLU A 394 29.34 3.88 -4.89
N ARG A 395 28.54 4.62 -4.12
CA ARG A 395 28.80 4.84 -2.69
C ARG A 395 28.57 3.55 -1.91
N LYS A 396 27.50 2.84 -2.20
CA LYS A 396 27.18 1.56 -1.56
C LYS A 396 28.17 0.47 -1.96
N LEU A 397 28.61 0.43 -3.22
CA LEU A 397 29.66 -0.51 -3.63
C LEU A 397 31.01 -0.23 -2.95
N LYS A 398 31.39 1.04 -2.78
CA LYS A 398 32.57 1.42 -1.99
C LYS A 398 32.45 0.91 -0.55
N GLN A 399 31.26 0.97 0.04
CA GLN A 399 31.00 0.47 1.39
C GLN A 399 31.16 -1.05 1.48
N VAL A 400 30.60 -1.81 0.52
CA VAL A 400 30.78 -3.27 0.43
C VAL A 400 32.26 -3.63 0.32
N LEU A 401 32.98 -3.02 -0.63
CA LEU A 401 34.41 -3.29 -0.84
C LEU A 401 35.25 -2.89 0.36
N TYR A 402 34.97 -1.74 0.98
CA TYR A 402 35.65 -1.32 2.20
C TYR A 402 35.47 -2.32 3.34
N ASN A 403 34.25 -2.81 3.57
CA ASN A 403 33.96 -3.80 4.60
C ASN A 403 34.74 -5.11 4.37
N LEU A 404 34.76 -5.61 3.14
CA LEU A 404 35.51 -6.82 2.79
C LEU A 404 37.02 -6.62 2.93
N LEU A 405 37.56 -5.53 2.39
CA LEU A 405 38.99 -5.22 2.45
C LEU A 405 39.47 -4.94 3.87
N SER A 406 38.68 -4.22 4.69
CA SER A 406 39.02 -3.95 6.09
C SER A 406 39.02 -5.22 6.92
N ASN A 407 38.09 -6.14 6.69
CA ASN A 407 38.11 -7.47 7.32
C ASN A 407 39.36 -8.24 6.89
N ALA A 408 39.67 -8.25 5.60
CA ALA A 408 40.81 -8.96 5.08
C ALA A 408 42.15 -8.43 5.67
N VAL A 409 42.33 -7.11 5.79
CA VAL A 409 43.51 -6.52 6.45
C VAL A 409 43.56 -6.89 7.94
N LYS A 410 42.42 -6.89 8.62
CA LYS A 410 42.33 -7.19 10.05
C LYS A 410 42.66 -8.65 10.37
N PHE A 411 42.26 -9.59 9.52
CA PHE A 411 42.37 -11.03 9.78
C PHE A 411 43.57 -11.69 9.07
N THR A 412 44.32 -10.93 8.26
CA THR A 412 45.57 -11.42 7.65
C THR A 412 46.76 -11.10 8.55
N PRO A 413 47.58 -12.10 8.94
CA PRO A 413 48.82 -11.87 9.66
C PRO A 413 49.82 -11.00 8.89
N ASP A 414 50.78 -10.41 9.60
CA ASP A 414 51.83 -9.59 9.00
C ASP A 414 52.59 -10.34 7.90
N GLY A 415 52.84 -9.68 6.77
CA GLY A 415 53.51 -10.27 5.60
C GLY A 415 52.63 -11.18 4.73
N GLY A 416 51.34 -11.30 5.04
CA GLY A 416 50.37 -12.06 4.23
C GLY A 416 50.02 -11.40 2.89
N ASN A 417 49.08 -12.02 2.16
CA ASN A 417 48.66 -11.58 0.83
C ASN A 417 47.19 -11.15 0.84
N LEU A 418 46.91 -10.06 0.14
CA LEU A 418 45.56 -9.57 -0.14
C LEU A 418 45.42 -9.33 -1.64
N SER A 419 44.45 -10.00 -2.27
CA SER A 419 44.17 -9.83 -3.69
C SER A 419 42.72 -9.41 -3.93
N MET A 420 42.53 -8.49 -4.87
CA MET A 420 41.20 -8.09 -5.33
C MET A 420 41.08 -8.30 -6.85
N MET A 421 40.02 -8.99 -7.26
CA MET A 421 39.76 -9.33 -8.66
C MET A 421 38.36 -8.88 -9.08
N ALA A 422 38.22 -8.48 -10.33
CA ALA A 422 36.92 -8.40 -10.98
C ALA A 422 36.97 -9.07 -12.35
N LYS A 423 35.91 -9.85 -12.67
CA LYS A 423 35.75 -10.52 -13.96
C LYS A 423 34.29 -10.50 -14.39
N LEU A 424 34.09 -10.46 -15.70
CA LEU A 424 32.75 -10.62 -16.29
C LEU A 424 32.41 -12.11 -16.35
N VAL A 425 31.23 -12.47 -15.85
CA VAL A 425 30.75 -13.86 -15.74
C VAL A 425 29.39 -14.00 -16.40
N ASP A 426 29.24 -15.10 -17.13
CA ASP A 426 27.96 -15.49 -17.71
C ASP A 426 27.11 -16.18 -16.64
N PRO A 427 25.85 -15.75 -16.42
CA PRO A 427 24.97 -16.39 -15.45
C PRO A 427 24.71 -17.88 -15.73
N ALA A 428 24.91 -18.36 -16.98
CA ALA A 428 24.81 -19.78 -17.31
C ALA A 428 25.92 -20.66 -16.68
N VAL A 429 27.04 -20.06 -16.28
CA VAL A 429 28.22 -20.77 -15.75
C VAL A 429 28.25 -20.75 -14.21
N LEU A 430 27.51 -19.84 -13.58
CA LEU A 430 27.44 -19.72 -12.13
C LEU A 430 26.42 -20.74 -11.55
N PRO A 431 26.77 -21.47 -10.46
CA PRO A 431 25.85 -22.41 -9.82
C PRO A 431 24.54 -21.73 -9.39
N ARG A 432 23.39 -22.42 -9.52
CA ARG A 432 22.06 -21.88 -9.15
C ARG A 432 22.01 -21.28 -7.75
N HIS A 433 22.72 -21.88 -6.79
CA HIS A 433 22.78 -21.38 -5.42
C HIS A 433 23.55 -20.04 -5.28
N LYS A 434 24.28 -19.57 -6.31
CA LYS A 434 25.08 -18.33 -6.30
C LYS A 434 24.45 -17.17 -7.10
N ILE A 435 23.29 -17.36 -7.74
CA ILE A 435 22.57 -16.31 -8.50
C ILE A 435 21.07 -16.23 -8.19
N GLY A 436 20.51 -17.14 -7.39
CA GLY A 436 19.09 -17.13 -7.05
C GLY A 436 18.18 -17.37 -8.28
N ASP A 437 16.99 -16.75 -8.27
CA ASP A 437 15.94 -16.93 -9.30
C ASP A 437 16.23 -16.25 -10.65
N TYR A 438 17.39 -15.60 -10.80
CA TYR A 438 17.83 -14.99 -12.08
C TYR A 438 17.99 -16.01 -13.22
N HIS A 439 17.97 -17.31 -12.94
CA HIS A 439 17.98 -18.39 -13.95
C HIS A 439 16.72 -18.48 -14.82
N ALA A 440 15.65 -17.71 -14.54
CA ALA A 440 14.33 -17.91 -15.19
C ALA A 440 13.97 -16.93 -16.33
N GLY A 441 14.83 -15.97 -16.71
CA GLY A 441 14.53 -15.02 -17.79
C GLY A 441 15.69 -14.88 -18.78
N GLY A 442 15.59 -15.53 -19.94
CA GLY A 442 16.61 -15.56 -20.99
C GLY A 442 16.91 -14.23 -21.69
N ASN A 443 17.34 -13.20 -20.94
CA ASN A 443 17.63 -11.86 -21.45
C ASN A 443 19.13 -11.53 -21.59
N GLY A 444 20.05 -12.51 -21.49
CA GLY A 444 21.47 -12.29 -21.85
C GLY A 444 22.23 -11.26 -21.00
N HIS A 445 21.77 -10.95 -19.79
CA HIS A 445 22.49 -10.06 -18.87
C HIS A 445 23.81 -10.70 -18.42
N LYS A 446 24.91 -9.95 -18.52
CA LYS A 446 26.24 -10.36 -18.07
C LYS A 446 26.45 -9.84 -16.66
N PHE A 447 26.97 -10.69 -15.77
CA PHE A 447 27.25 -10.28 -14.39
C PHE A 447 28.71 -9.88 -14.24
N VAL A 448 29.00 -9.03 -13.27
CA VAL A 448 30.36 -8.76 -12.82
C VAL A 448 30.56 -9.42 -11.47
N GLU A 449 31.53 -10.33 -11.39
CA GLU A 449 31.97 -10.95 -10.14
C GLU A 449 33.16 -10.16 -9.58
N PHE A 450 33.01 -9.72 -8.33
CA PHE A 450 34.06 -9.14 -7.53
C PHE A 450 34.55 -10.16 -6.52
N THR A 451 35.85 -10.23 -6.32
CA THR A 451 36.50 -11.17 -5.41
C THR A 451 37.52 -10.45 -4.55
N VAL A 452 37.46 -10.65 -3.23
CA VAL A 452 38.48 -10.22 -2.26
C VAL A 452 39.01 -11.46 -1.57
N SER A 453 40.28 -11.79 -1.81
CA SER A 453 40.93 -12.95 -1.21
C SER A 453 42.05 -12.54 -0.27
N ASP A 454 42.12 -13.23 0.86
CA ASP A 454 43.11 -13.01 1.91
C ASP A 454 43.78 -14.32 2.32
N SER A 455 45.00 -14.25 2.86
CA SER A 455 45.73 -15.40 3.41
C SER A 455 45.63 -15.47 4.94
N GLY A 456 44.52 -15.05 5.51
CA GLY A 456 44.29 -14.93 6.94
C GLY A 456 43.83 -16.20 7.63
N ILE A 457 43.11 -16.02 8.74
CA ILE A 457 42.71 -17.09 9.67
C ILE A 457 41.78 -18.16 9.07
N GLY A 458 41.20 -17.93 7.88
CA GLY A 458 40.23 -18.85 7.28
C GLY A 458 38.92 -18.97 8.06
N ILE A 459 37.93 -19.67 7.49
CA ILE A 459 36.58 -19.80 8.06
C ILE A 459 36.14 -21.26 8.00
N LYS A 460 35.66 -21.79 9.14
CA LYS A 460 35.13 -23.16 9.21
C LYS A 460 33.89 -23.31 8.33
N PRO A 461 33.68 -24.47 7.69
CA PRO A 461 32.49 -24.71 6.85
C PRO A 461 31.16 -24.40 7.54
N GLU A 462 31.04 -24.70 8.85
CA GLU A 462 29.84 -24.42 9.64
C GLU A 462 29.54 -22.92 9.87
N ASP A 463 30.56 -22.05 9.72
CA ASP A 463 30.42 -20.61 9.96
C ASP A 463 30.29 -19.81 8.66
N GLN A 464 30.56 -20.39 7.48
CA GLN A 464 30.58 -19.67 6.19
C GLN A 464 29.24 -18.99 5.84
N ASP A 465 28.11 -19.60 6.18
CA ASP A 465 26.80 -18.99 6.00
C ASP A 465 26.46 -18.03 7.17
N ARG A 466 26.86 -18.39 8.39
CA ARG A 466 26.49 -17.70 9.63
C ARG A 466 27.15 -16.33 9.76
N ILE A 467 28.34 -16.12 9.22
CA ILE A 467 29.04 -14.83 9.28
C ILE A 467 28.31 -13.68 8.56
N PHE A 468 27.35 -13.99 7.69
CA PHE A 468 26.49 -12.98 7.05
C PHE A 468 25.24 -12.67 7.89
N ASN A 469 24.99 -13.39 8.99
CA ASN A 469 23.91 -13.08 9.92
C ASN A 469 24.30 -11.92 10.85
N ARG A 470 23.29 -11.17 11.27
CA ARG A 470 23.47 -9.99 12.11
C ARG A 470 23.91 -10.39 13.50
N PHE A 471 24.89 -9.67 14.03
CA PHE A 471 25.47 -9.91 15.37
C PHE A 471 26.14 -11.28 15.55
N GLU A 472 26.36 -12.03 14.47
CA GLU A 472 27.08 -13.29 14.50
C GLU A 472 28.56 -13.08 14.12
N GLN A 473 29.42 -13.87 14.77
CA GLN A 473 30.85 -13.96 14.48
C GLN A 473 31.24 -15.44 14.49
N ALA A 474 32.23 -15.83 13.68
CA ALA A 474 32.70 -17.22 13.61
C ALA A 474 33.23 -17.72 14.97
N ASP A 475 33.80 -16.82 15.79
CA ASP A 475 34.23 -17.14 17.15
C ASP A 475 33.12 -16.83 18.17
N GLY A 476 32.31 -17.82 18.52
CA GLY A 476 31.33 -17.72 19.62
C GLY A 476 31.94 -17.67 21.04
N SER A 477 33.27 -17.63 21.15
CA SER A 477 33.99 -17.66 22.43
C SER A 477 34.67 -16.32 22.74
N SER A 478 34.66 -15.95 24.01
CA SER A 478 35.11 -14.67 24.59
C SER A 478 36.63 -14.36 24.43
N ASN A 479 37.31 -14.89 23.40
CA ASN A 479 38.68 -14.52 23.03
C ASN A 479 38.66 -13.25 22.17
N ARG A 480 38.66 -12.10 22.86
CA ARG A 480 38.65 -10.73 22.29
C ARG A 480 39.93 -10.35 21.53
N ARG A 481 40.42 -11.17 20.60
CA ARG A 481 41.56 -10.76 19.75
C ARG A 481 41.12 -9.82 18.61
N TYR A 482 39.85 -9.89 18.21
CA TYR A 482 39.32 -9.14 17.07
C TYR A 482 38.01 -8.43 17.42
N GLN A 483 38.01 -7.10 17.54
CA GLN A 483 36.81 -6.30 17.83
C GLN A 483 35.90 -6.12 16.60
N GLY A 484 34.59 -6.29 16.76
CA GLY A 484 33.58 -5.98 15.75
C GLY A 484 32.17 -6.26 16.28
N ALA A 485 31.14 -5.68 15.68
CA ALA A 485 29.74 -5.91 16.10
C ALA A 485 29.04 -7.02 15.30
N GLY A 486 29.70 -7.64 14.31
CA GLY A 486 29.06 -8.63 13.43
C GLY A 486 28.01 -8.03 12.49
N LEU A 487 28.12 -6.74 12.14
CA LEU A 487 27.15 -6.03 11.29
C LEU A 487 27.65 -5.78 9.87
N GLY A 488 28.97 -5.66 9.68
CA GLY A 488 29.55 -5.26 8.39
C GLY A 488 29.27 -6.23 7.24
N LEU A 489 29.39 -7.54 7.48
CA LEU A 489 29.09 -8.56 6.45
C LEU A 489 27.60 -8.69 6.17
N ALA A 490 26.75 -8.58 7.20
CA ALA A 490 25.31 -8.56 7.03
C ALA A 490 24.87 -7.35 6.18
N LEU A 491 25.41 -6.16 6.46
CA LEU A 491 25.16 -4.97 5.65
C LEU A 491 25.68 -5.13 4.22
N SER A 492 26.87 -5.73 4.03
CA SER A 492 27.38 -6.02 2.70
C SER A 492 26.45 -6.94 1.91
N ARG A 493 25.85 -7.95 2.55
CA ARG A 493 24.83 -8.81 1.93
C ARG A 493 23.59 -8.01 1.54
N ASP A 494 23.02 -7.28 2.49
CA ASP A 494 21.80 -6.48 2.26
C ASP A 494 22.01 -5.46 1.12
N LEU A 495 23.18 -4.82 1.04
CA LEU A 495 23.53 -3.90 -0.05
C LEU A 495 23.69 -4.59 -1.41
N VAL A 496 24.34 -5.75 -1.46
CA VAL A 496 24.51 -6.51 -2.71
C VAL A 496 23.16 -7.05 -3.20
N GLU A 497 22.31 -7.56 -2.29
CA GLU A 497 20.97 -8.06 -2.63
C GLU A 497 20.06 -6.94 -3.12
N LEU A 498 20.14 -5.74 -2.54
CA LEU A 498 19.42 -4.58 -3.07
C LEU A 498 19.80 -4.28 -4.53
N HIS A 499 21.06 -4.48 -4.92
CA HIS A 499 21.50 -4.32 -6.32
C HIS A 499 21.08 -5.48 -7.24
N GLY A 500 20.27 -6.43 -6.75
CA GLY A 500 19.92 -7.65 -7.47
C GLY A 500 21.06 -8.67 -7.57
N GLY A 501 22.08 -8.51 -6.72
CA GLY A 501 23.25 -9.37 -6.68
C GLY A 501 23.19 -10.47 -5.63
N LYS A 502 24.30 -11.19 -5.47
CA LYS A 502 24.51 -12.15 -4.38
C LYS A 502 25.94 -12.14 -3.88
N ILE A 503 26.14 -12.30 -2.57
CA ILE A 503 27.45 -12.41 -1.90
C ILE A 503 27.61 -13.78 -1.24
N TRP A 504 28.83 -14.30 -1.21
CA TRP A 504 29.20 -15.54 -0.52
C TRP A 504 30.68 -15.54 -0.14
N VAL A 505 31.12 -16.58 0.57
CA VAL A 505 32.53 -16.81 0.93
C VAL A 505 32.96 -18.22 0.54
N GLU A 506 34.23 -18.38 0.21
CA GLU A 506 34.90 -19.67 -0.01
C GLU A 506 36.14 -19.72 0.89
N SER A 507 36.26 -20.77 1.71
CA SER A 507 37.43 -21.00 2.56
C SER A 507 37.64 -22.50 2.75
N GLU A 508 38.89 -22.96 2.69
CA GLU A 508 39.27 -24.36 2.92
C GLU A 508 39.37 -24.73 4.42
N GLY A 509 39.00 -23.80 5.31
CA GLY A 509 39.05 -23.98 6.77
C GLY A 509 40.11 -23.10 7.45
N GLU A 510 40.31 -23.32 8.74
CA GLU A 510 41.20 -22.50 9.57
C GLU A 510 42.65 -22.50 9.04
N GLY A 511 43.26 -21.31 9.00
CA GLY A 511 44.63 -21.05 8.55
C GLY A 511 44.84 -21.10 7.03
N LYS A 512 43.78 -21.24 6.23
CA LYS A 512 43.85 -21.34 4.76
C LYS A 512 43.44 -20.08 4.02
N GLY A 513 43.14 -19.00 4.74
CA GLY A 513 42.61 -17.78 4.14
C GLY A 513 41.16 -17.92 3.69
N SER A 514 40.62 -16.83 3.17
CA SER A 514 39.22 -16.75 2.72
C SER A 514 39.12 -15.96 1.42
N THR A 515 38.10 -16.28 0.64
CA THR A 515 37.77 -15.60 -0.61
C THR A 515 36.31 -15.16 -0.56
N PHE A 516 36.08 -13.87 -0.38
CA PHE A 516 34.75 -13.28 -0.41
C PHE A 516 34.41 -12.88 -1.85
N CYS A 517 33.25 -13.31 -2.32
CA CYS A 517 32.81 -13.11 -3.69
C CYS A 517 31.42 -12.47 -3.72
N PHE A 518 31.18 -11.54 -4.63
CA PHE A 518 29.83 -11.08 -4.92
C PHE A 518 29.63 -10.78 -6.40
N VAL A 519 28.39 -10.91 -6.88
CA VAL A 519 28.00 -10.66 -8.27
C VAL A 519 26.97 -9.55 -8.35
N LEU A 520 27.03 -8.75 -9.41
CA LEU A 520 26.06 -7.71 -9.75
C LEU A 520 25.64 -7.82 -11.22
N PRO A 521 24.36 -7.55 -11.56
CA PRO A 521 23.81 -7.63 -12.92
C PRO A 521 24.21 -6.47 -13.84
#